data_AF-A0A6I0KFJ0-F1
#
_entry.id   AF-A0A6I0KFJ0-F1
#
_cell.length_a   1.000
_cell.length_b   1.000
_cell.length_c   1.000
_cell.angle_alpha   90.00
_cell.angle_beta   90.00
_cell.angle_gamma   90.00
#
_symmetry.space_group_name_H-M   'P 1'
#
loop_
_entity.id
_entity.type
_entity.pdbx_description
1 polymer ?
#
loop_
_entity_poly.entity_id
_entity_poly.type
_entity_poly.pdbx_seq_one_letter_code
_entity_poly.pdbx_strand_id
1 'polypeptide(L)'
;MKSKIITLSVLLLFSANTFAQDTKLTDYVDPRIGSEGLGRVFIGPSCPYGMVKPSPDCTPRPNSGWLPMPEQVDGFSQVHVSGTGGGPKYGNILVMPFGDGMDRTKHIDHRKYETIKLGYYTTQFQASGIQTEITTAPKASFYRFTYPKD
;
A
#
# COMPACT_ATOMS: atom_id res chain seq x y z
N MET A 1 50.11 -18.62 29.03
CA MET A 1 49.65 -17.76 27.90
C MET A 1 48.76 -18.51 26.90
N LYS A 2 49.09 -19.73 26.46
CA LYS A 2 48.29 -20.50 25.49
C LYS A 2 46.84 -20.80 25.95
N SER A 3 46.61 -21.12 27.23
CA SER A 3 45.26 -21.37 27.77
C SER A 3 44.35 -20.13 27.73
N LYS A 4 44.87 -18.93 28.06
CA LYS A 4 44.10 -17.67 28.00
C LYS A 4 43.71 -17.29 26.57
N ILE A 5 44.55 -17.63 25.57
CA ILE A 5 44.25 -17.40 24.15
C ILE A 5 43.13 -18.34 23.70
N ILE A 6 43.15 -19.61 24.11
CA ILE A 6 42.09 -20.58 23.78
C ILE A 6 40.75 -20.17 24.39
N THR A 7 40.72 -19.69 25.64
CA THR A 7 39.49 -19.22 26.29
C THR A 7 38.92 -17.97 25.60
N LEU A 8 39.78 -17.05 25.16
CA LEU A 8 39.36 -15.84 24.45
C LEU A 8 38.79 -16.17 23.05
N SER A 9 39.39 -17.13 22.35
CA SER A 9 38.88 -17.60 21.05
C SER A 9 37.52 -18.31 21.16
N VAL A 10 37.28 -19.08 22.23
CA VAL A 10 35.98 -19.74 22.47
C VAL A 10 34.89 -18.71 22.82
N LEU A 11 35.22 -17.64 23.53
CA LEU A 11 34.28 -16.55 23.84
C LEU A 11 33.89 -15.72 22.59
N LEU A 12 34.86 -15.48 21.70
CA LEU A 12 34.62 -14.81 20.41
C LEU A 12 33.77 -15.65 19.44
N LEU A 13 33.89 -16.99 19.48
CA LEU A 13 33.05 -17.89 18.69
C LEU A 13 31.60 -17.98 19.21
N PHE A 14 31.36 -17.77 20.50
CA PHE A 14 30.02 -17.67 21.08
C PHE A 14 29.35 -16.30 20.88
N SER A 15 30.11 -15.29 20.48
CA SER A 15 29.64 -13.92 20.25
C SER A 15 29.14 -13.68 18.82
N ALA A 16 29.27 -14.68 17.94
CA ALA A 16 28.55 -14.73 16.68
C ALA A 16 27.07 -14.98 16.98
N ASN A 17 26.40 -13.93 17.47
CA ASN A 17 24.96 -13.85 17.50
C ASN A 17 24.48 -14.16 16.10
N THR A 18 23.94 -15.36 15.92
CA THR A 18 23.04 -15.68 14.83
C THR A 18 21.91 -14.66 14.92
N PHE A 19 21.99 -13.60 14.13
CA PHE A 19 20.80 -12.86 13.72
C PHE A 19 19.97 -13.85 12.92
N ALA A 20 19.15 -14.65 13.60
CA ALA A 20 18.07 -15.36 12.96
C ALA A 20 17.25 -14.29 12.24
N GLN A 21 17.18 -14.37 10.92
CA GLN A 21 16.32 -13.50 10.14
C GLN A 21 14.88 -13.80 10.57
N ASP A 22 14.28 -12.88 11.32
CA ASP A 22 12.84 -12.86 11.62
C ASP A 22 12.04 -12.47 10.35
N THR A 23 12.29 -13.17 9.25
CA THR A 23 11.53 -12.99 8.01
C THR A 23 10.16 -13.60 8.22
N LYS A 24 9.13 -12.77 8.25
CA LYS A 24 7.75 -13.23 8.38
C LYS A 24 7.29 -13.72 7.01
N LEU A 25 6.38 -14.70 6.99
CA LEU A 25 5.78 -15.16 5.73
C LEU A 25 5.11 -14.01 4.95
N THR A 26 4.63 -12.99 5.66
CA THR A 26 4.04 -11.78 5.08
C THR A 26 5.01 -10.95 4.27
N ASP A 27 6.32 -11.05 4.54
CA ASP A 27 7.35 -10.23 3.89
C ASP A 27 7.61 -10.70 2.44
N TYR A 28 7.19 -11.93 2.10
CA TYR A 28 7.28 -12.47 0.74
C TYR A 28 6.14 -12.01 -0.18
N VAL A 29 5.09 -11.39 0.37
CA VAL A 29 3.91 -11.02 -0.42
C VAL A 29 4.12 -9.64 -1.06
N ASP A 30 4.18 -9.61 -2.39
CA ASP A 30 4.09 -8.39 -3.18
C ASP A 30 2.69 -8.25 -3.81
N PRO A 31 1.83 -7.33 -3.30
CA PRO A 31 0.48 -7.13 -3.84
C PRO A 31 0.44 -6.63 -5.29
N ARG A 32 1.57 -6.21 -5.85
CA ARG A 32 1.66 -5.73 -7.25
C ARG A 32 1.69 -6.87 -8.27
N ILE A 33 2.01 -8.09 -7.87
CA ILE A 33 2.11 -9.21 -8.81
C ILE A 33 0.73 -9.45 -9.45
N GLY A 34 0.66 -9.23 -10.77
CA GLY A 34 -0.58 -9.36 -11.54
C GLY A 34 -1.52 -8.15 -11.46
N SER A 35 -1.12 -7.02 -10.87
CA SER A 35 -1.92 -5.79 -10.92
C SER A 35 -1.88 -5.12 -12.29
N GLU A 36 -0.77 -5.25 -13.00
CA GLU A 36 -0.59 -4.77 -14.37
C GLU A 36 -1.05 -5.79 -15.43
N GLY A 37 -1.37 -5.29 -16.62
CA GLY A 37 -1.73 -6.11 -17.77
C GLY A 37 -3.05 -6.87 -17.60
N LEU A 38 -3.04 -8.16 -17.95
CA LEU A 38 -4.25 -8.99 -17.96
C LEU A 38 -4.64 -9.53 -16.58
N GLY A 39 -3.72 -9.51 -15.62
CA GLY A 39 -3.94 -10.05 -14.28
C GLY A 39 -5.02 -9.26 -13.52
N ARG A 40 -4.99 -7.92 -13.58
CA ARG A 40 -6.02 -7.05 -12.98
C ARG A 40 -6.30 -7.37 -11.50
N VAL A 41 -5.25 -7.65 -10.74
CA VAL A 41 -5.31 -7.78 -9.28
C VAL A 41 -5.34 -6.37 -8.67
N PHE A 42 -6.18 -6.16 -7.65
CA PHE A 42 -6.16 -4.90 -6.89
C PHE A 42 -4.98 -4.90 -5.91
N ILE A 43 -4.43 -3.71 -5.63
CA ILE A 43 -3.21 -3.58 -4.82
C ILE A 43 -3.48 -3.14 -3.37
N GLY A 44 -4.70 -2.71 -3.10
CA GLY A 44 -5.11 -2.16 -1.82
C GLY A 44 -5.05 -3.16 -0.65
N PRO A 45 -5.02 -2.68 0.60
CA PRO A 45 -5.10 -3.54 1.77
C PRO A 45 -6.44 -4.30 1.83
N SER A 46 -6.40 -5.54 2.30
CA SER A 46 -7.58 -6.34 2.62
C SER A 46 -7.20 -7.41 3.64
N CYS A 47 -8.10 -7.70 4.59
CA CYS A 47 -8.01 -8.93 5.36
C CYS A 47 -8.24 -10.15 4.42
N PRO A 48 -7.75 -11.35 4.80
CA PRO A 48 -8.16 -12.59 4.13
C PRO A 48 -9.68 -12.69 4.08
N TYR A 49 -10.24 -12.86 2.87
CA TYR A 49 -11.69 -12.89 2.62
C TYR A 49 -12.46 -11.65 3.11
N GLY A 50 -11.78 -10.52 3.26
CA GLY A 50 -12.37 -9.26 3.69
C GLY A 50 -13.45 -8.74 2.74
N MET A 51 -14.45 -8.08 3.30
CA MET A 51 -15.51 -7.41 2.57
C MET A 51 -14.99 -6.17 1.84
N VAL A 52 -14.21 -5.35 2.55
CA VAL A 52 -13.63 -4.11 2.02
C VAL A 52 -12.27 -4.37 1.36
N LYS A 53 -12.02 -3.65 0.27
CA LYS A 53 -10.80 -3.71 -0.55
C LYS A 53 -10.47 -2.29 -1.04
N PRO A 54 -10.19 -1.34 -0.14
CA PRO A 54 -9.90 0.03 -0.55
C PRO A 54 -8.62 0.09 -1.36
N SER A 55 -8.68 0.64 -2.57
CA SER A 55 -7.54 0.72 -3.51
C SER A 55 -7.65 2.01 -4.32
N PRO A 56 -6.55 2.53 -4.91
CA PRO A 56 -6.61 3.71 -5.76
C PRO A 56 -7.45 3.44 -7.01
N ASP A 57 -8.33 4.38 -7.36
CA ASP A 57 -9.02 4.44 -8.64
C ASP A 57 -8.27 5.39 -9.56
N CYS A 58 -7.59 4.84 -10.56
CA CYS A 58 -6.77 5.57 -11.51
C CYS A 58 -7.53 5.80 -12.81
N THR A 59 -7.23 6.88 -13.51
CA THR A 59 -7.72 7.12 -14.90
C THR A 59 -6.69 6.56 -15.89
N PRO A 60 -7.08 5.83 -16.98
CA PRO A 60 -8.42 5.66 -17.56
C PRO A 60 -9.27 4.48 -17.02
N ARG A 61 -9.20 4.16 -15.72
CA ARG A 61 -10.09 3.23 -15.01
C ARG A 61 -9.90 1.76 -15.40
N PRO A 62 -8.74 1.16 -15.07
CA PRO A 62 -8.55 -0.28 -15.24
C PRO A 62 -9.54 -1.06 -14.36
N ASN A 63 -9.77 -2.34 -14.67
CA ASN A 63 -10.74 -3.13 -13.93
C ASN A 63 -10.42 -3.25 -12.42
N SER A 64 -9.14 -3.34 -12.09
CA SER A 64 -8.62 -3.40 -10.71
C SER A 64 -8.63 -2.07 -9.96
N GLY A 65 -8.98 -0.96 -10.64
CA GLY A 65 -8.85 0.40 -10.13
C GLY A 65 -7.43 0.98 -10.28
N TRP A 66 -6.37 0.19 -10.12
CA TRP A 66 -5.01 0.72 -10.05
C TRP A 66 -4.21 0.65 -11.37
N LEU A 67 -3.48 1.74 -11.67
CA LEU A 67 -2.40 1.79 -12.67
C LEU A 67 -1.09 2.25 -12.00
N PRO A 68 0.07 1.88 -12.57
CA PRO A 68 1.36 2.40 -12.13
C PRO A 68 1.42 3.93 -12.12
N MET A 69 2.28 4.49 -11.28
CA MET A 69 2.65 5.90 -11.37
C MET A 69 3.24 6.21 -12.77
N PRO A 70 2.97 7.38 -13.35
CA PRO A 70 2.43 8.59 -12.70
C PRO A 70 0.93 8.78 -12.87
N GLU A 71 0.15 7.76 -13.23
CA GLU A 71 -1.28 7.95 -13.58
C GLU A 71 -2.09 8.65 -12.48
N GLN A 72 -3.04 9.48 -12.94
CA GLN A 72 -3.97 10.24 -12.09
C GLN A 72 -4.74 9.30 -11.18
N VAL A 73 -4.96 9.73 -9.93
CA VAL A 73 -5.84 9.06 -8.97
C VAL A 73 -7.07 9.91 -8.73
N ASP A 74 -8.24 9.34 -8.97
CA ASP A 74 -9.55 9.97 -8.76
C ASP A 74 -10.00 9.87 -7.28
N GLY A 75 -9.42 8.94 -6.54
CA GLY A 75 -9.67 8.69 -5.12
C GLY A 75 -9.41 7.23 -4.76
N PHE A 76 -10.03 6.79 -3.66
CA PHE A 76 -9.93 5.42 -3.16
C PHE A 76 -11.31 4.85 -2.88
N SER A 77 -11.85 4.04 -3.78
CA SER A 77 -13.12 3.35 -3.53
C SER A 77 -12.95 2.14 -2.60
N GLN A 78 -14.00 1.79 -1.85
CA GLN A 78 -13.92 0.80 -0.76
C GLN A 78 -14.01 -0.66 -1.21
N VAL A 79 -14.41 -0.92 -2.44
CA VAL A 79 -14.58 -2.28 -2.96
C VAL A 79 -14.05 -2.41 -4.39
N HIS A 80 -13.18 -3.40 -4.56
CA HIS A 80 -12.56 -3.76 -5.84
C HIS A 80 -12.73 -5.27 -6.08
N VAL A 81 -12.67 -5.66 -7.35
CA VAL A 81 -12.59 -7.06 -7.76
C VAL A 81 -11.18 -7.39 -8.20
N SER A 82 -10.76 -8.63 -7.93
CA SER A 82 -9.42 -9.11 -8.24
C SER A 82 -9.48 -10.13 -9.35
N GLY A 83 -8.73 -9.96 -10.44
CA GLY A 83 -8.59 -10.99 -11.47
C GLY A 83 -9.69 -11.04 -12.52
N THR A 84 -10.62 -10.08 -12.54
CA THR A 84 -11.79 -10.15 -13.42
C THR A 84 -11.52 -9.58 -14.81
N GLY A 85 -12.20 -10.12 -15.82
CA GLY A 85 -12.30 -9.52 -17.15
C GLY A 85 -13.34 -8.40 -17.24
N GLY A 86 -13.39 -7.72 -18.38
CA GLY A 86 -14.35 -6.64 -18.65
C GLY A 86 -13.95 -5.28 -18.06
N GLY A 87 -14.93 -4.38 -17.97
CA GLY A 87 -14.75 -3.04 -17.42
C GLY A 87 -14.79 -2.99 -15.89
N PRO A 88 -14.37 -1.86 -15.28
CA PRO A 88 -14.30 -1.67 -13.83
C PRO A 88 -15.63 -1.91 -13.12
N LYS A 89 -15.56 -2.54 -11.94
CA LYS A 89 -16.69 -2.89 -11.08
C LYS A 89 -16.44 -2.46 -9.64
N TYR A 90 -17.53 -2.42 -8.87
CA TYR A 90 -17.58 -2.20 -7.42
C TYR A 90 -17.23 -0.80 -6.94
N GLY A 91 -16.15 -0.14 -7.39
CA GLY A 91 -15.88 1.32 -7.46
C GLY A 91 -16.51 2.31 -6.46
N ASN A 92 -17.01 1.86 -5.31
CA ASN A 92 -17.85 2.59 -4.37
C ASN A 92 -17.43 2.22 -2.94
N ILE A 93 -17.58 3.07 -1.94
CA ILE A 93 -17.79 4.52 -2.01
C ILE A 93 -16.41 5.17 -2.24
N LEU A 94 -16.32 6.11 -3.18
CA LEU A 94 -15.06 6.81 -3.46
C LEU A 94 -14.74 7.81 -2.35
N VAL A 95 -13.54 7.71 -1.78
CA VAL A 95 -13.01 8.68 -0.80
C VAL A 95 -11.81 9.38 -1.40
N MET A 96 -11.84 10.71 -1.47
CA MET A 96 -10.72 11.53 -1.93
C MET A 96 -10.47 12.64 -0.92
N PRO A 97 -9.28 12.70 -0.27
CA PRO A 97 -8.93 13.86 0.53
C PRO A 97 -8.60 15.05 -0.39
N PHE A 98 -9.01 16.24 0.03
CA PHE A 98 -8.76 17.47 -0.71
C PHE A 98 -8.62 18.65 0.25
N GLY A 99 -7.97 19.71 -0.23
CA GLY A 99 -7.80 20.99 0.49
C GLY A 99 -8.10 22.17 -0.41
N ASP A 100 -7.75 23.37 0.06
CA ASP A 100 -7.88 24.65 -0.65
C ASP A 100 -9.33 25.08 -0.98
N GLY A 101 -10.30 24.67 -0.16
CA GLY A 101 -11.70 25.10 -0.27
C GLY A 101 -12.64 24.11 -0.94
N MET A 102 -13.94 24.23 -0.62
CA MET A 102 -15.02 23.38 -1.14
C MET A 102 -15.47 23.76 -2.56
N ASP A 103 -15.07 24.94 -3.04
CA ASP A 103 -15.36 25.48 -4.36
C ASP A 103 -14.55 24.79 -5.47
N ARG A 104 -13.49 24.07 -5.08
CA ARG A 104 -12.67 23.29 -6.00
C ARG A 104 -13.44 22.06 -6.50
N THR A 105 -14.08 22.21 -7.66
CA THR A 105 -14.91 21.15 -8.29
C THR A 105 -14.11 19.97 -8.86
N LYS A 106 -12.77 20.05 -8.92
CA LYS A 106 -11.89 19.00 -9.41
C LYS A 106 -10.71 18.82 -8.46
N HIS A 107 -10.55 17.61 -7.94
CA HIS A 107 -9.46 17.22 -7.04
C HIS A 107 -8.44 16.34 -7.75
N ILE A 108 -8.15 16.63 -9.03
CA ILE A 108 -7.18 15.86 -9.82
C ILE A 108 -5.81 15.96 -9.15
N ASP A 109 -5.22 14.82 -8.85
CA ASP A 109 -3.88 14.75 -8.31
C ASP A 109 -3.15 13.48 -8.78
N HIS A 110 -1.84 13.51 -8.65
CA HIS A 110 -0.94 12.42 -9.01
C HIS A 110 -0.12 12.01 -7.80
N ARG A 111 0.24 10.75 -7.73
CA ARG A 111 1.06 10.21 -6.63
C ARG A 111 2.49 10.75 -6.76
N LYS A 112 3.05 11.30 -5.70
CA LYS A 112 4.47 11.68 -5.60
C LYS A 112 5.32 10.45 -5.29
N TYR A 113 4.79 9.57 -4.44
CA TYR A 113 5.32 8.24 -4.17
C TYR A 113 4.15 7.32 -3.84
N GLU A 114 4.34 6.01 -3.91
CA GLU A 114 3.42 5.05 -3.31
C GLU A 114 4.18 3.89 -2.66
N THR A 115 3.64 3.40 -1.54
CA THR A 115 4.10 2.20 -0.88
C THR A 115 2.91 1.25 -0.76
N ILE A 116 3.06 0.09 -1.39
CA ILE A 116 2.08 -0.98 -1.42
C ILE A 116 2.69 -2.14 -0.64
N LYS A 117 2.03 -2.55 0.44
CA LYS A 117 2.42 -3.66 1.32
C LYS A 117 1.19 -4.50 1.68
N LEU A 118 1.41 -5.74 2.10
CA LEU A 118 0.31 -6.58 2.59
C LEU A 118 -0.40 -5.90 3.77
N GLY A 119 -1.70 -5.63 3.62
CA GLY A 119 -2.51 -4.98 4.65
C GLY A 119 -2.26 -3.48 4.85
N TYR A 120 -1.46 -2.84 3.99
CA TYR A 120 -1.18 -1.41 4.12
C TYR A 120 -0.88 -0.71 2.79
N TYR A 121 -1.46 0.47 2.59
CA TYR A 121 -1.16 1.35 1.46
C TYR A 121 -0.85 2.76 1.96
N THR A 122 0.13 3.43 1.33
CA THR A 122 0.32 4.88 1.52
C THR A 122 0.81 5.57 0.26
N THR A 123 0.38 6.82 0.08
CA THR A 123 0.89 7.76 -0.93
C THR A 123 0.92 9.17 -0.38
N GLN A 124 1.79 10.02 -0.92
CA GLN A 124 1.63 11.47 -0.85
C GLN A 124 1.29 11.97 -2.24
N PHE A 125 0.32 12.88 -2.31
CA PHE A 125 -0.07 13.53 -3.55
C PHE A 125 0.87 14.68 -3.93
N GLN A 126 1.10 14.89 -5.22
CA GLN A 126 2.06 15.89 -5.74
C GLN A 126 1.52 17.31 -5.60
N ALA A 127 0.28 17.56 -6.02
CA ALA A 127 -0.27 18.91 -6.08
C ALA A 127 -0.78 19.39 -4.71
N SER A 128 -1.52 18.54 -4.01
CA SER A 128 -2.08 18.88 -2.69
C SER A 128 -1.10 18.67 -1.53
N GLY A 129 -0.03 17.88 -1.72
CA GLY A 129 0.88 17.52 -0.63
C GLY A 129 0.29 16.60 0.44
N ILE A 130 -0.99 16.23 0.33
CA ILE A 130 -1.71 15.41 1.30
C ILE A 130 -1.15 13.99 1.28
N GLN A 131 -0.76 13.49 2.45
CA GLN A 131 -0.43 12.08 2.63
C GLN A 131 -1.68 11.29 3.01
N THR A 132 -1.88 10.17 2.33
CA THR A 132 -2.97 9.22 2.57
C THR A 132 -2.39 7.87 2.96
N GLU A 133 -2.92 7.30 4.04
CA GLU A 133 -2.57 5.98 4.55
C GLU A 133 -3.85 5.17 4.76
N ILE A 134 -3.84 3.89 4.37
CA ILE A 134 -5.02 3.03 4.35
C ILE A 134 -4.67 1.65 4.91
N THR A 135 -5.55 1.12 5.77
CA THR A 135 -5.56 -0.28 6.21
C THR A 135 -6.99 -0.77 6.41
N THR A 136 -7.18 -2.05 6.76
CA THR A 136 -8.51 -2.67 6.82
C THR A 136 -8.68 -3.61 8.00
N ALA A 137 -9.87 -3.62 8.57
CA ALA A 137 -10.46 -4.76 9.27
C ALA A 137 -11.34 -5.57 8.31
N PRO A 138 -11.88 -6.75 8.69
CA PRO A 138 -12.63 -7.61 7.78
C PRO A 138 -13.84 -6.93 7.09
N LYS A 139 -14.42 -5.89 7.69
CA LYS A 139 -15.61 -5.18 7.16
C LYS A 139 -15.50 -3.66 7.20
N ALA A 140 -14.31 -3.11 7.46
CA ALA A 140 -14.13 -1.67 7.61
C ALA A 140 -12.76 -1.22 7.10
N SER A 141 -12.73 -0.09 6.41
CA SER A 141 -11.49 0.58 6.00
C SER A 141 -11.14 1.68 7.00
N PHE A 142 -9.85 1.84 7.28
CA PHE A 142 -9.33 2.92 8.10
C PHE A 142 -8.44 3.81 7.24
N TYR A 143 -8.67 5.12 7.34
CA TYR A 143 -7.91 6.14 6.66
C TYR A 143 -7.20 7.03 7.67
N ARG A 144 -5.96 7.39 7.35
CA ARG A 144 -5.26 8.50 7.99
C ARG A 144 -4.82 9.47 6.90
N PHE A 145 -5.32 10.70 6.99
CA PHE A 145 -4.96 11.79 6.10
C PHE A 145 -4.10 12.79 6.87
N THR A 146 -2.91 13.09 6.35
CA THR A 146 -2.01 14.11 6.91
C THR A 146 -1.90 15.25 5.90
N TYR A 147 -2.40 16.42 6.28
CA TYR A 147 -2.38 17.62 5.46
C TYR A 147 -1.04 18.37 5.62
N PRO A 148 -0.57 19.07 4.58
CA PRO A 148 0.54 20.00 4.73
C PRO A 148 0.19 21.11 5.74
N LYS A 149 1.21 21.78 6.29
CA LYS A 149 0.98 22.98 7.09
C LYS A 149 0.46 24.10 6.19
N ASP A 150 -0.42 24.93 6.75
CA ASP A 150 -0.84 26.20 6.16
C ASP A 150 0.35 27.16 5.93
#